data_AF-A0A9W7WWS6-F1
#
_entry.id   AF-A0A9W7WWS6-F1
#
_cell.length_a   1.000
_cell.length_b   1.000
_cell.length_c   1.000
_cell.angle_alpha   90.00
_cell.angle_beta   90.00
_cell.angle_gamma   90.00
#
_symmetry.space_group_name_H-M   'P 1'
#
loop_
_entity.id
_entity.type
_entity.pdbx_description
1 polymer ?
#
loop_
_entity_poly.entity_id
_entity_poly.type
_entity_poly.pdbx_seq_one_letter_code
_entity_poly.pdbx_strand_id
1 'polypeptide(L)'
;MPVCAVKSRCSIEHLPGFVIETVLNSNGMSIFREATFDDPFTTDEQPGPSWTQSATAPKTGWGNEMDPQKACNLFREELLHSNSEQPSLTLIINQFDSVDEQDSTLISFYKMNYASWAAPLKCRLRGDAAVGTGVNCHVLSMVMQKLKTGFMLHLGSFAATLFEGEKDHLVPSASAVLRDSNLFQMAGRMIGHSFLHGGPCLSGLSVPVVILLTAGTIDSAALALTLQDCPDMDHRETISLLNKADLDEAERTQLIDLCLFWDLPVPSSTNQEWLFQQLLTHAVLGRVKKQIKDLRKGIKDTGIWPLISIRQDLHRVLFPRESAVVIDSQTVLQKITWPKLTEDDDDDITVEKLTLVSGYMRSFIEEASPAILSDLTRFWVGWEIPEENLVLEIGTAQYPVAHTCFNTLSLPCHYQNYAAFRKEMLMCLKSVSSGFGLV
;
A
#
# COMPACT_ATOMS: atom_id res chain seq x y z
N MET A 1 65.42 -16.35 24.75
CA MET A 1 64.46 -15.35 24.24
C MET A 1 64.65 -15.31 22.73
N PRO A 2 63.62 -15.64 21.93
CA PRO A 2 62.35 -14.92 21.87
C PRO A 2 61.12 -15.79 22.17
N VAL A 3 60.01 -15.14 22.52
CA VAL A 3 58.74 -15.75 22.94
C VAL A 3 57.83 -15.93 21.74
N CYS A 4 57.37 -17.16 21.54
CA CYS A 4 56.33 -17.57 20.59
C CYS A 4 54.96 -17.09 21.07
N ALA A 5 54.22 -16.36 20.24
CA ALA A 5 52.80 -16.08 20.48
C ALA A 5 51.94 -17.16 19.80
N VAL A 6 51.26 -17.95 20.63
CA VAL A 6 50.31 -19.00 20.24
C VAL A 6 49.00 -18.35 19.79
N LYS A 7 48.53 -18.66 18.57
CA LYS A 7 47.17 -18.36 18.11
C LYS A 7 46.20 -19.42 18.64
N SER A 8 45.30 -19.05 19.54
CA SER A 8 44.08 -19.83 19.79
C SER A 8 42.95 -19.29 18.91
N ARG A 9 42.32 -20.18 18.13
CA ARG A 9 41.07 -19.91 17.39
C ARG A 9 39.91 -20.27 18.31
N CYS A 10 39.04 -19.31 18.61
CA CYS A 10 37.68 -19.58 19.05
C CYS A 10 36.76 -19.13 17.91
N SER A 11 35.90 -20.04 17.43
CA SER A 11 34.98 -19.79 16.33
C SER A 11 33.69 -19.20 16.85
N ILE A 12 33.36 -17.98 16.42
CA ILE A 12 32.00 -17.42 16.46
C ILE A 12 31.70 -16.93 15.04
N GLU A 13 30.58 -17.42 14.50
CA GLU A 13 30.11 -17.18 13.14
C GLU A 13 29.99 -15.67 12.84
N HIS A 14 30.75 -15.19 11.87
CA HIS A 14 30.66 -13.82 11.35
C HIS A 14 29.59 -13.75 10.25
N LEU A 15 28.65 -12.81 10.38
CA LEU A 15 27.97 -12.20 9.24
C LEU A 15 28.98 -11.31 8.49
N PRO A 16 29.05 -11.32 7.15
CA PRO A 16 30.03 -10.52 6.43
C PRO A 16 29.56 -9.07 6.30
N GLY A 17 30.43 -8.09 6.62
CA GLY A 17 30.20 -6.69 6.24
C GLY A 17 30.86 -5.56 7.04
N PHE A 18 31.70 -5.81 8.05
CA PHE A 18 32.31 -4.71 8.84
C PHE A 18 33.82 -4.87 9.01
N VAL A 19 34.59 -3.85 8.60
CA VAL A 19 36.00 -3.67 8.97
C VAL A 19 36.14 -2.24 9.51
N ILE A 20 36.42 -2.11 10.80
CA ILE A 20 36.84 -0.84 11.40
C ILE A 20 38.37 -0.84 11.45
N GLU A 21 39.03 0.01 10.66
CA GLU A 21 40.47 0.28 10.80
C GLU A 21 40.69 1.54 11.64
N THR A 22 41.25 1.37 12.83
CA THR A 22 41.72 2.47 13.68
C THR A 22 43.13 2.86 13.25
N VAL A 23 43.30 4.04 12.62
CA VAL A 23 44.63 4.59 12.29
C VAL A 23 44.98 5.73 13.25
N LEU A 24 46.07 5.55 14.01
CA LEU A 24 46.66 6.61 14.83
C LEU A 24 47.51 7.52 13.92
N ASN A 25 47.25 8.84 13.91
CA ASN A 25 48.19 9.79 13.32
C ASN A 25 49.33 10.12 14.32
N SER A 26 50.45 10.63 13.82
CA SER A 26 51.71 10.90 14.53
C SER A 26 51.63 11.83 15.75
N ASN A 27 50.44 12.37 16.06
CA ASN A 27 50.19 13.25 17.20
C ASN A 27 49.23 12.64 18.26
N GLY A 28 48.89 11.35 18.16
CA GLY A 28 48.11 10.66 19.20
C GLY A 28 46.64 11.09 19.35
N MET A 29 46.07 11.83 18.39
CA MET A 29 44.62 12.05 18.31
C MET A 29 43.95 10.92 17.51
N SER A 30 42.87 10.38 18.06
CA SER A 30 41.94 9.51 17.34
C SER A 30 41.25 10.33 16.25
N ILE A 31 41.47 9.97 14.99
CA ILE A 31 40.71 10.51 13.86
C ILE A 31 39.69 9.43 13.49
N PHE A 32 38.41 9.70 13.77
CA PHE A 32 37.33 8.90 13.20
C PHE A 32 37.25 9.24 11.72
N ARG A 33 37.65 8.30 10.86
CA ARG A 33 37.26 8.34 9.44
C ARG A 33 35.78 8.00 9.37
N GLU A 34 35.02 8.75 8.58
CA GLU A 34 33.64 8.42 8.20
C GLU A 34 33.55 6.93 7.87
N ALA A 35 32.69 6.22 8.60
CA ALA A 35 32.25 4.91 8.20
C ALA A 35 31.52 5.08 6.87
N THR A 36 32.18 4.69 5.79
CA THR A 36 31.56 4.61 4.49
C THR A 36 30.59 3.45 4.55
N PHE A 37 29.30 3.75 4.42
CA PHE A 37 28.30 2.76 4.11
C PHE A 37 28.67 2.25 2.70
N ASP A 38 29.17 1.02 2.59
CA ASP A 38 29.28 0.39 1.27
C ASP A 38 27.88 0.42 0.64
N ASP A 39 27.73 1.13 -0.47
CA ASP A 39 26.47 1.23 -1.22
C ASP A 39 26.17 -0.10 -1.91
N PRO A 40 25.17 -0.88 -1.46
CA PRO A 40 24.76 -2.13 -2.10
C PRO A 40 23.59 -1.90 -3.08
N PHE A 41 23.22 -0.65 -3.36
CA PHE A 41 22.28 -0.35 -4.45
C PHE A 41 22.96 -0.32 -5.82
N THR A 42 24.30 -0.26 -5.85
CA THR A 42 25.10 -0.50 -7.03
C THR A 42 25.75 -1.88 -6.92
N THR A 43 25.55 -2.73 -7.93
CA THR A 43 26.04 -4.12 -8.09
C THR A 43 25.16 -5.26 -7.54
N ASP A 44 24.10 -5.58 -8.28
CA ASP A 44 23.88 -6.90 -8.92
C ASP A 44 22.51 -6.84 -9.64
N GLU A 45 22.50 -6.18 -10.81
CA GLU A 45 21.41 -6.35 -11.77
C GLU A 45 21.66 -7.64 -12.55
N GLN A 46 21.12 -8.76 -12.07
CA GLN A 46 20.85 -9.85 -12.99
C GLN A 46 19.77 -9.37 -13.98
N PRO A 47 19.99 -9.50 -15.30
CA PRO A 47 18.96 -9.14 -16.26
C PRO A 47 17.74 -10.01 -16.01
N GLY A 48 16.62 -9.35 -15.67
CA GLY A 48 15.31 -9.97 -15.74
C GLY A 48 15.01 -10.44 -17.17
N PRO A 49 13.92 -11.20 -17.40
CA PRO A 49 13.57 -11.64 -18.74
C PRO A 49 13.59 -10.44 -19.67
N SER A 50 14.28 -10.60 -20.81
CA SER A 50 14.54 -9.54 -21.78
C SER A 50 13.23 -8.97 -22.29
N TRP A 51 12.75 -7.90 -21.65
CA TRP A 51 11.84 -6.98 -22.28
C TRP A 51 12.65 -6.32 -23.39
N THR A 52 12.36 -6.68 -24.64
CA THR A 52 12.81 -5.90 -25.79
C THR A 52 12.35 -4.47 -25.57
N GLN A 53 13.26 -3.62 -25.09
CA GLN A 53 13.09 -2.18 -25.08
C GLN A 53 12.98 -1.75 -26.53
N SER A 54 11.74 -1.64 -27.02
CA SER A 54 11.48 -0.68 -28.07
C SER A 54 11.62 0.68 -27.40
N ALA A 55 12.80 1.29 -27.52
CA ALA A 55 13.06 2.69 -27.19
C ALA A 55 12.33 3.60 -28.20
N THR A 56 11.02 3.40 -28.33
CA THR A 56 10.09 4.29 -28.99
C THR A 56 9.68 5.34 -27.98
N ALA A 57 9.82 6.62 -28.35
CA ALA A 57 9.31 7.73 -27.55
C ALA A 57 7.85 7.45 -27.09
N PRO A 58 7.48 7.85 -25.86
CA PRO A 58 6.15 7.55 -25.32
C PRO A 58 5.07 8.06 -26.27
N LYS A 59 4.24 7.15 -26.80
CA LYS A 59 3.29 7.50 -27.86
C LYS A 59 2.22 8.47 -27.38
N THR A 60 1.92 8.45 -26.07
CA THR A 60 0.86 9.26 -25.46
C THR A 60 1.38 10.47 -24.70
N GLY A 61 2.68 10.77 -24.75
CA GLY A 61 3.25 12.01 -24.20
C GLY A 61 3.25 12.13 -22.66
N TRP A 62 2.91 11.07 -21.92
CA TRP A 62 2.82 11.07 -20.45
C TRP A 62 4.09 11.55 -19.74
N GLY A 63 5.26 11.38 -20.36
CA GLY A 63 6.55 11.84 -19.83
C GLY A 63 6.64 13.37 -19.69
N ASN A 64 5.88 14.12 -20.48
CA ASN A 64 5.87 15.58 -20.51
C ASN A 64 4.56 16.20 -19.96
N GLU A 65 3.60 15.38 -19.54
CA GLU A 65 2.32 15.86 -19.02
C GLU A 65 2.52 16.59 -17.68
N MET A 66 1.91 17.77 -17.50
CA MET A 66 2.15 18.58 -16.30
C MET A 66 1.39 18.03 -15.10
N ASP A 67 0.18 17.50 -15.30
CA ASP A 67 -0.61 16.90 -14.23
C ASP A 67 -0.14 15.46 -13.94
N PRO A 68 0.38 15.18 -12.72
CA PRO A 68 0.75 13.83 -12.29
C PRO A 68 -0.34 12.77 -12.50
N GLN A 69 -1.60 13.11 -12.21
CA GLN A 69 -2.69 12.15 -12.28
C GLN A 69 -3.02 11.79 -13.73
N LYS A 70 -3.11 12.82 -14.59
CA LYS A 70 -3.31 12.62 -16.03
C LYS A 70 -2.17 11.84 -16.67
N ALA A 71 -0.94 12.07 -16.25
CA ALA A 71 0.21 11.31 -16.73
C ALA A 71 0.13 9.81 -16.38
N CYS A 72 -0.26 9.50 -15.14
CA CYS A 72 -0.52 8.13 -14.71
C CYS A 72 -1.59 7.46 -15.58
N ASN A 73 -2.70 8.17 -15.86
CA ASN A 73 -3.77 7.65 -16.71
C ASN A 73 -3.28 7.37 -18.15
N LEU A 74 -2.57 8.32 -18.77
CA LEU A 74 -2.02 8.17 -20.12
C LEU A 74 -1.01 7.01 -20.22
N PHE A 75 -0.15 6.83 -19.21
CA PHE A 75 0.79 5.72 -19.14
C PHE A 75 0.07 4.38 -19.05
N ARG A 76 -0.92 4.29 -18.14
CA ARG A 76 -1.74 3.08 -17.94
C ARG A 76 -2.46 2.69 -19.22
N GLU A 77 -3.13 3.65 -19.87
CA GLU A 77 -3.84 3.43 -21.13
C GLU A 77 -2.89 2.93 -22.23
N GLU A 78 -1.71 3.54 -22.39
CA GLU A 78 -0.71 3.10 -23.36
C GLU A 78 -0.27 1.65 -23.10
N LEU A 79 0.02 1.32 -21.84
CA LEU A 79 0.52 0.01 -21.44
C LEU A 79 -0.55 -1.08 -21.56
N LEU A 80 -1.79 -0.83 -21.11
CA LEU A 80 -2.91 -1.75 -21.26
C LEU A 80 -3.28 -1.96 -22.73
N HIS A 81 -3.35 -0.89 -23.52
CA HIS A 81 -3.68 -0.98 -24.94
C HIS A 81 -2.63 -1.78 -25.71
N SER A 82 -1.35 -1.61 -25.40
CA SER A 82 -0.26 -2.39 -25.99
C SER A 82 -0.32 -3.88 -25.64
N ASN A 83 -1.11 -4.27 -24.64
CA ASN A 83 -1.27 -5.65 -24.16
C ASN A 83 -2.71 -6.17 -24.29
N SER A 84 -3.60 -5.49 -25.03
CA SER A 84 -5.02 -5.86 -25.13
C SER A 84 -5.26 -7.27 -25.70
N GLU A 85 -4.40 -7.69 -26.62
CA GLU A 85 -4.47 -9.00 -27.29
C GLU A 85 -3.82 -10.14 -26.49
N GLN A 86 -3.21 -9.83 -25.33
CA GLN A 86 -2.63 -10.86 -24.48
C GLN A 86 -3.74 -11.72 -23.83
N PRO A 87 -3.47 -13.01 -23.54
CA PRO A 87 -4.39 -13.84 -22.78
C PRO A 87 -4.76 -13.19 -21.45
N SER A 88 -6.05 -13.19 -21.12
CA SER A 88 -6.52 -12.54 -19.90
C SER A 88 -5.98 -13.23 -18.65
N LEU A 89 -5.52 -12.43 -17.68
CA LEU A 89 -5.25 -12.90 -16.33
C LEU A 89 -6.58 -13.26 -15.67
N THR A 90 -6.73 -14.50 -15.24
CA THR A 90 -7.97 -15.01 -14.65
C THR A 90 -7.76 -15.31 -13.19
N LEU A 91 -8.55 -14.67 -12.32
CA LEU A 91 -8.56 -14.91 -10.87
C LEU A 91 -9.96 -15.33 -10.45
N ILE A 92 -10.07 -16.51 -9.84
CA ILE A 92 -11.34 -17.06 -9.38
C ILE A 92 -11.26 -17.18 -7.87
N ILE A 93 -12.19 -16.55 -7.16
CA ILE A 93 -12.27 -16.56 -5.71
C ILE A 93 -13.58 -17.23 -5.32
N ASN A 94 -13.53 -18.24 -4.45
CA ASN A 94 -14.72 -18.92 -4.01
C ASN A 94 -15.27 -18.29 -2.73
N GLN A 95 -16.50 -17.80 -2.77
CA GLN A 95 -17.12 -17.11 -1.64
C GLN A 95 -17.47 -18.07 -0.49
N PHE A 96 -17.51 -19.37 -0.75
CA PHE A 96 -17.75 -20.40 0.27
C PHE A 96 -16.48 -20.89 0.96
N ASP A 97 -15.30 -20.52 0.44
CA ASP A 97 -14.02 -20.89 1.05
C ASP A 97 -13.79 -20.07 2.33
N SER A 98 -13.00 -20.62 3.26
CA SER A 98 -12.58 -19.87 4.44
C SER A 98 -11.63 -18.71 4.06
N VAL A 99 -11.45 -17.75 4.97
CA VAL A 99 -10.62 -16.56 4.71
C VAL A 99 -9.18 -16.92 4.36
N ASP A 100 -8.61 -17.96 4.96
CA ASP A 100 -7.26 -18.46 4.68
C ASP A 100 -7.14 -19.17 3.32
N GLU A 101 -8.19 -19.86 2.86
CA GLU A 101 -8.25 -20.45 1.52
C GLU A 101 -8.36 -19.36 0.43
N GLN A 102 -9.17 -18.33 0.69
CA GLN A 102 -9.26 -17.15 -0.19
C GLN A 102 -7.91 -16.40 -0.24
N ASP A 103 -7.26 -16.19 0.91
CA ASP A 103 -5.94 -15.56 0.97
C ASP A 103 -4.88 -16.39 0.26
N SER A 104 -4.92 -17.72 0.39
CA SER A 104 -4.04 -18.63 -0.33
C SER A 104 -4.22 -18.52 -1.85
N THR A 105 -5.45 -18.35 -2.32
CA THR A 105 -5.75 -18.12 -3.73
C THR A 105 -5.16 -16.81 -4.24
N LEU A 106 -5.34 -15.71 -3.50
CA LEU A 106 -4.74 -14.42 -3.83
C LEU A 106 -3.21 -14.50 -3.86
N ILE A 107 -2.61 -15.12 -2.84
CA ILE A 107 -1.17 -15.29 -2.71
C ILE A 107 -0.62 -16.09 -3.90
N SER A 108 -1.26 -17.19 -4.26
CA SER A 108 -0.84 -18.03 -5.38
C SER A 108 -0.88 -17.26 -6.70
N PHE A 109 -1.95 -16.51 -6.95
CA PHE A 109 -2.10 -15.67 -8.14
C PHE A 109 -0.98 -14.62 -8.24
N TYR A 110 -0.73 -13.86 -7.19
CA TYR A 110 0.30 -12.80 -7.23
C TYR A 110 1.74 -13.33 -7.15
N LYS A 111 1.94 -14.60 -6.77
CA LYS A 111 3.25 -15.27 -6.86
C LYS A 111 3.54 -15.88 -8.22
N MET A 112 2.59 -15.90 -9.16
CA MET A 112 2.82 -16.40 -10.52
C MET A 112 4.02 -15.72 -11.16
N ASN A 113 4.95 -16.52 -11.67
CA ASN A 113 6.10 -16.00 -12.41
C ASN A 113 5.70 -15.75 -13.87
N TYR A 114 6.31 -14.74 -14.50
CA TYR A 114 6.14 -14.42 -15.92
C TYR A 114 4.71 -14.05 -16.36
N ALA A 115 3.85 -13.65 -15.41
CA ALA A 115 2.55 -13.09 -15.75
C ALA A 115 2.72 -11.72 -16.42
N SER A 116 1.95 -11.48 -17.49
CA SER A 116 1.83 -10.14 -18.06
C SER A 116 0.77 -9.37 -17.27
N TRP A 117 1.21 -8.63 -16.25
CA TRP A 117 0.33 -7.88 -15.35
C TRP A 117 -0.46 -6.74 -16.03
N ALA A 118 -0.08 -6.37 -17.24
CA ALA A 118 -0.81 -5.40 -18.08
C ALA A 118 -1.82 -6.08 -19.03
N ALA A 119 -1.93 -7.41 -19.02
CA ALA A 119 -2.93 -8.11 -19.82
C ALA A 119 -4.36 -7.88 -19.25
N PRO A 120 -5.42 -8.11 -20.03
CA PRO A 120 -6.79 -7.94 -19.56
C PRO A 120 -7.09 -8.78 -18.31
N LEU A 121 -7.67 -8.17 -17.28
CA LEU A 121 -8.06 -8.86 -16.04
C LEU A 121 -9.50 -9.39 -16.11
N LYS A 122 -9.69 -10.66 -15.72
CA LYS A 122 -11.01 -11.30 -15.58
C LYS A 122 -11.12 -11.99 -14.22
N CYS A 123 -11.78 -11.31 -13.29
CA CYS A 123 -12.11 -11.87 -11.99
C CYS A 123 -13.47 -12.59 -12.02
N ARG A 124 -13.61 -13.64 -11.21
CA ARG A 124 -14.89 -14.32 -10.96
C ARG A 124 -15.03 -14.64 -9.47
N LEU A 125 -16.24 -14.46 -8.95
CA LEU A 125 -16.62 -14.88 -7.60
C LEU A 125 -17.48 -16.14 -7.72
N ARG A 126 -16.94 -17.31 -7.34
CA ARG A 126 -17.71 -18.55 -7.36
C ARG A 126 -18.73 -18.51 -6.23
N GLY A 127 -19.99 -18.84 -6.56
CA GLY A 127 -21.13 -18.68 -5.66
C GLY A 127 -21.91 -17.38 -5.87
N ASP A 128 -21.40 -16.50 -6.72
CA ASP A 128 -22.01 -15.22 -7.09
C ASP A 128 -22.30 -15.23 -8.60
N ALA A 129 -23.42 -14.63 -9.00
CA ALA A 129 -23.80 -14.49 -10.41
C ALA A 129 -23.14 -13.27 -11.07
N ALA A 130 -22.51 -12.38 -10.29
CA ALA A 130 -21.88 -11.17 -10.77
C ALA A 130 -20.73 -11.45 -11.74
N VAL A 131 -20.68 -10.66 -12.80
CA VAL A 131 -19.64 -10.68 -13.83
C VAL A 131 -19.34 -9.23 -14.27
N GLY A 132 -18.18 -9.02 -14.88
CA GLY A 132 -17.83 -7.73 -15.48
C GLY A 132 -16.87 -6.89 -14.63
N THR A 133 -16.80 -5.60 -14.94
CA THR A 133 -15.84 -4.65 -14.36
C THR A 133 -16.00 -4.49 -12.85
N GLY A 134 -17.24 -4.48 -12.34
CA GLY A 134 -17.50 -4.38 -10.90
C GLY A 134 -16.87 -5.52 -10.08
N VAL A 135 -16.79 -6.73 -10.64
CA VAL A 135 -16.10 -7.87 -9.99
C VAL A 135 -14.59 -7.66 -9.96
N ASN A 136 -14.01 -7.12 -11.04
CA ASN A 136 -12.60 -6.76 -11.06
C ASN A 136 -12.28 -5.70 -10.00
N CYS A 137 -13.10 -4.64 -9.92
CA CYS A 137 -12.97 -3.58 -8.93
C CYS A 137 -13.00 -4.14 -7.49
N HIS A 138 -13.99 -4.98 -7.20
CA HIS A 138 -14.13 -5.64 -5.91
C HIS A 138 -12.92 -6.49 -5.52
N VAL A 139 -12.42 -7.32 -6.44
CA VAL A 139 -11.25 -8.15 -6.16
C VAL A 139 -9.99 -7.31 -5.96
N LEU A 140 -9.78 -6.25 -6.74
CA LEU A 140 -8.64 -5.34 -6.55
C LEU A 140 -8.74 -4.56 -5.24
N SER A 141 -9.93 -4.13 -4.84
CA SER A 141 -10.19 -3.52 -3.53
C SER A 141 -9.83 -4.48 -2.40
N MET A 142 -10.29 -5.73 -2.47
CA MET A 142 -9.96 -6.77 -1.49
C MET A 142 -8.45 -7.06 -1.42
N VAL A 143 -7.78 -7.16 -2.57
CA VAL A 143 -6.31 -7.32 -2.68
C VAL A 143 -5.59 -6.20 -1.93
N MET A 144 -5.98 -4.95 -2.15
CA MET A 144 -5.35 -3.80 -1.48
C MET A 144 -5.72 -3.72 0.00
N GLN A 145 -6.91 -4.14 0.39
CA GLN A 145 -7.30 -4.28 1.80
C GLN A 145 -6.41 -5.31 2.52
N LYS A 146 -6.17 -6.47 1.90
CA LYS A 146 -5.30 -7.52 2.46
C LYS A 146 -3.85 -7.06 2.63
N LEU A 147 -3.34 -6.20 1.75
CA LEU A 147 -2.03 -5.56 1.98
C LEU A 147 -2.00 -4.69 3.23
N LYS A 148 -3.10 -4.00 3.55
CA LYS A 148 -3.21 -3.11 4.72
C LYS A 148 -3.45 -3.88 6.01
N THR A 149 -4.32 -4.90 5.98
CA THR A 149 -4.78 -5.60 7.19
C THR A 149 -4.06 -6.92 7.44
N GLY A 150 -3.30 -7.42 6.46
CA GLY A 150 -2.60 -8.70 6.51
C GLY A 150 -3.38 -9.87 5.91
N PHE A 151 -2.67 -10.99 5.76
CA PHE A 151 -3.18 -12.25 5.22
C PHE A 151 -3.28 -13.31 6.31
N MET A 152 -4.35 -14.10 6.29
CA MET A 152 -4.46 -15.31 7.09
C MET A 152 -3.58 -16.39 6.46
N LEU A 153 -2.38 -16.56 7.02
CA LEU A 153 -1.47 -17.63 6.64
C LEU A 153 -1.70 -18.83 7.56
N HIS A 154 -1.46 -20.05 7.08
CA HIS A 154 -1.49 -21.28 7.90
C HIS A 154 -0.39 -21.33 9.00
N LEU A 155 0.15 -20.19 9.42
CA LEU A 155 1.18 -20.01 10.45
C LEU A 155 0.58 -19.71 11.84
N GLY A 156 -0.74 -19.72 11.99
CA GLY A 156 -1.45 -19.51 13.26
C GLY A 156 -2.74 -18.70 13.09
N SER A 157 -3.34 -18.28 14.20
CA SER A 157 -4.63 -17.54 14.19
C SER A 157 -4.48 -16.02 13.96
N PHE A 158 -3.29 -15.54 13.60
CA PHE A 158 -3.00 -14.11 13.42
C PHE A 158 -2.76 -13.79 11.95
N ALA A 159 -3.32 -12.67 11.49
CA ALA A 159 -3.04 -12.15 10.16
C ALA A 159 -1.57 -11.70 10.08
N ALA A 160 -0.86 -12.16 9.04
CA ALA A 160 0.48 -11.73 8.73
C ALA A 160 0.42 -10.36 8.03
N THR A 161 0.77 -9.31 8.76
CA THR A 161 0.88 -7.94 8.23
C THR A 161 2.23 -7.75 7.54
N LEU A 162 2.21 -7.21 6.32
CA LEU A 162 3.44 -6.89 5.59
C LEU A 162 4.02 -5.53 5.97
N PHE A 163 3.21 -4.68 6.61
CA PHE A 163 3.60 -3.34 7.04
C PHE A 163 3.24 -3.16 8.52
N GLU A 164 4.12 -2.45 9.22
CA GLU A 164 4.07 -2.21 10.67
C GLU A 164 4.29 -0.72 10.94
N GLY A 165 3.86 -0.26 12.11
CA GLY A 165 4.00 1.12 12.54
C GLY A 165 2.68 1.87 12.62
N GLU A 166 2.78 3.17 12.86
CA GLU A 166 1.62 4.04 13.01
C GLU A 166 1.04 4.44 11.65
N LYS A 167 -0.20 4.94 11.69
CA LYS A 167 -0.84 5.57 10.53
C LYS A 167 0.11 6.60 9.91
N ASP A 168 0.24 6.56 8.59
CA ASP A 168 1.10 7.45 7.82
C ASP A 168 2.62 7.30 8.08
N HIS A 169 3.02 6.29 8.84
CA HIS A 169 4.41 5.93 9.17
C HIS A 169 4.65 4.42 8.99
N LEU A 170 3.88 3.78 8.11
CA LEU A 170 3.99 2.35 7.88
C LEU A 170 5.31 2.00 7.18
N VAL A 171 6.01 1.00 7.72
CA VAL A 171 7.25 0.46 7.16
C VAL A 171 7.10 -1.04 6.91
N PRO A 172 7.84 -1.65 5.97
CA PRO A 172 7.78 -3.09 5.76
C PRO A 172 8.17 -3.86 7.02
N SER A 173 7.50 -4.98 7.31
CA SER A 173 7.87 -5.85 8.42
C SER A 173 9.31 -6.37 8.27
N ALA A 174 10.07 -6.36 9.36
CA ALA A 174 11.43 -6.93 9.38
C ALA A 174 11.44 -8.48 9.35
N SER A 175 10.26 -9.13 9.32
CA SER A 175 10.13 -10.59 9.35
C SER A 175 10.85 -11.29 8.19
N ALA A 176 11.83 -12.12 8.53
CA ALA A 176 12.53 -12.99 7.58
C ALA A 176 11.58 -14.01 6.94
N VAL A 177 10.60 -14.53 7.70
CA VAL A 177 9.64 -15.53 7.19
C VAL A 177 8.79 -14.96 6.06
N LEU A 178 8.32 -13.71 6.20
CA LEU A 178 7.52 -13.06 5.16
C LEU A 178 8.35 -12.77 3.91
N ARG A 179 9.62 -12.38 4.09
CA ARG A 179 10.57 -12.14 3.01
C ARG A 179 10.92 -13.43 2.27
N ASP A 180 11.34 -14.47 2.99
CA ASP A 180 11.77 -15.74 2.40
C ASP A 180 10.58 -16.46 1.73
N SER A 181 9.36 -16.11 2.12
CA SER A 181 8.11 -16.51 1.44
C SER A 181 7.76 -15.67 0.20
N ASN A 182 8.63 -14.77 -0.26
CA ASN A 182 8.42 -13.85 -1.39
C ASN A 182 7.18 -12.95 -1.29
N LEU A 183 6.68 -12.67 -0.08
CA LEU A 183 5.45 -11.87 0.07
C LEU A 183 5.65 -10.39 -0.24
N PHE A 184 6.86 -9.86 -0.11
CA PHE A 184 7.17 -8.48 -0.50
C PHE A 184 7.21 -8.30 -2.02
N GLN A 185 7.77 -9.25 -2.78
CA GLN A 185 7.68 -9.23 -4.23
C GLN A 185 6.23 -9.37 -4.71
N MET A 186 5.46 -10.26 -4.07
CA MET A 186 4.02 -10.38 -4.31
C MET A 186 3.29 -9.05 -4.06
N ALA A 187 3.56 -8.38 -2.93
CA ALA A 187 2.94 -7.09 -2.63
C ALA A 187 3.28 -6.01 -3.65
N GLY A 188 4.52 -5.98 -4.15
CA GLY A 188 4.90 -5.08 -5.24
C GLY A 188 4.08 -5.30 -6.51
N ARG A 189 3.78 -6.57 -6.84
CA ARG A 189 2.91 -6.92 -7.96
C ARG A 189 1.46 -6.50 -7.72
N MET A 190 0.95 -6.70 -6.51
CA MET A 190 -0.40 -6.27 -6.12
C MET A 190 -0.57 -4.75 -6.28
N ILE A 191 0.39 -3.96 -5.79
CA ILE A 191 0.41 -2.49 -5.92
C ILE A 191 0.39 -2.09 -7.40
N GLY A 192 1.31 -2.65 -8.21
CA GLY A 192 1.39 -2.29 -9.63
C GLY A 192 0.17 -2.75 -10.43
N HIS A 193 -0.38 -3.93 -10.15
CA HIS A 193 -1.58 -4.45 -10.80
C HIS A 193 -2.82 -3.63 -10.45
N SER A 194 -2.97 -3.20 -9.19
CA SER A 194 -4.03 -2.26 -8.78
C SER A 194 -3.92 -0.96 -9.57
N PHE A 195 -2.73 -0.35 -9.63
CA PHE A 195 -2.50 0.86 -10.42
C PHE A 195 -2.88 0.68 -11.90
N LEU A 196 -2.44 -0.42 -12.52
CA LEU A 196 -2.69 -0.72 -13.93
C LEU A 196 -4.18 -0.82 -14.27
N HIS A 197 -5.03 -1.19 -13.32
CA HIS A 197 -6.47 -1.28 -13.53
C HIS A 197 -7.25 -0.15 -12.85
N GLY A 198 -6.57 0.88 -12.35
CA GLY A 198 -7.18 2.04 -11.70
C GLY A 198 -7.76 1.77 -10.32
N GLY A 199 -7.32 0.70 -9.67
CA GLY A 199 -7.73 0.36 -8.31
C GLY A 199 -7.04 1.17 -7.21
N PRO A 200 -7.39 0.91 -5.95
CA PRO A 200 -6.90 1.65 -4.79
C PRO A 200 -5.38 1.62 -4.66
N CYS A 201 -4.81 2.74 -4.19
CA CYS A 201 -3.39 2.83 -3.85
C CYS A 201 -3.09 2.27 -2.46
N LEU A 202 -1.84 1.84 -2.24
CA LEU A 202 -1.33 1.58 -0.90
C LEU A 202 -0.98 2.92 -0.24
N SER A 203 -1.88 3.38 0.62
CA SER A 203 -1.75 4.64 1.35
C SER A 203 -1.11 4.48 2.72
N GLY A 204 -0.49 5.55 3.24
CA GLY A 204 -0.04 5.62 4.62
C GLY A 204 1.36 5.04 4.90
N LEU A 205 2.14 4.78 3.85
CA LEU A 205 3.56 4.44 4.00
C LEU A 205 4.35 5.62 4.55
N SER A 206 5.37 5.30 5.34
CA SER A 206 6.41 6.22 5.78
C SER A 206 7.08 6.88 4.57
N VAL A 207 7.30 8.20 4.64
CA VAL A 207 7.92 8.98 3.55
C VAL A 207 9.31 8.44 3.15
N PRO A 208 10.24 8.15 4.10
CA PRO A 208 11.49 7.44 3.82
C PRO A 208 11.32 6.16 2.99
N VAL A 209 10.31 5.34 3.29
CA VAL A 209 10.03 4.11 2.54
C VAL A 209 9.56 4.42 1.14
N VAL A 210 8.67 5.42 0.97
CA VAL A 210 8.22 5.87 -0.36
C VAL A 210 9.40 6.35 -1.20
N ILE A 211 10.29 7.18 -0.64
CA ILE A 211 11.51 7.65 -1.31
C ILE A 211 12.33 6.47 -1.84
N LEU A 212 12.56 5.45 -1.00
CA LEU A 212 13.27 4.25 -1.42
C LEU A 212 12.47 3.46 -2.47
N LEU A 213 11.15 3.37 -2.41
CA LEU A 213 10.38 2.67 -3.44
C LEU A 213 10.43 3.39 -4.79
N THR A 214 10.50 4.72 -4.81
CA THR A 214 10.41 5.56 -6.03
C THR A 214 11.77 6.07 -6.54
N ALA A 215 12.79 5.21 -6.50
CA ALA A 215 14.15 5.48 -7.02
C ALA A 215 15.00 6.52 -6.27
N GLY A 216 14.62 6.90 -5.05
CA GLY A 216 15.48 7.67 -4.14
C GLY A 216 16.60 6.85 -3.50
N THR A 217 17.54 7.54 -2.85
CA THR A 217 18.69 6.95 -2.16
C THR A 217 18.44 6.80 -0.66
N ILE A 218 19.28 6.00 0.01
CA ILE A 218 19.22 5.88 1.47
C ILE A 218 19.47 7.21 2.17
N ASP A 219 20.35 8.06 1.64
CA ASP A 219 20.64 9.37 2.21
C ASP A 219 19.42 10.30 2.14
N SER A 220 18.75 10.36 0.99
CA SER A 220 17.51 11.15 0.83
C SER A 220 16.38 10.64 1.73
N ALA A 221 16.32 9.32 1.95
CA ALA A 221 15.33 8.72 2.83
C ALA A 221 15.65 9.00 4.31
N ALA A 222 16.93 8.93 4.70
CA ALA A 222 17.38 9.21 6.05
C ALA A 222 17.06 10.65 6.47
N LEU A 223 17.21 11.62 5.56
CA LEU A 223 16.84 13.02 5.81
C LEU A 223 15.34 13.23 6.10
N ALA A 224 14.48 12.29 5.68
CA ALA A 224 13.04 12.36 5.90
C ALA A 224 12.58 11.56 7.15
N LEU A 225 13.49 10.90 7.86
CA LEU A 225 13.15 10.06 9.01
C LEU A 225 12.68 10.88 10.21
N THR A 226 11.70 10.32 10.92
CA THR A 226 11.18 10.80 12.19
C THR A 226 11.09 9.63 13.17
N LEU A 227 11.02 9.91 14.47
CA LEU A 227 10.86 8.84 15.48
C LEU A 227 9.60 8.00 15.24
N GLN A 228 8.54 8.60 14.68
CA GLN A 228 7.28 7.91 14.37
C GLN A 228 7.44 6.81 13.32
N ASP A 229 8.48 6.88 12.48
CA ASP A 229 8.80 5.86 11.49
C ASP A 229 9.42 4.59 12.11
N CYS A 230 9.87 4.62 13.36
CA CYS A 230 10.35 3.44 14.07
C CYS A 230 9.15 2.63 14.58
N PRO A 231 8.82 1.45 14.01
CA PRO A 231 7.63 0.69 14.40
C PRO A 231 7.80 0.02 15.77
N ASP A 232 9.03 -0.21 16.18
CA ASP A 232 9.38 -0.84 17.45
C ASP A 232 9.41 0.22 18.56
N MET A 233 8.50 0.08 19.52
CA MET A 233 8.30 1.04 20.59
C MET A 233 9.51 1.10 21.54
N ASP A 234 10.13 -0.03 21.85
CA ASP A 234 11.29 -0.06 22.76
C ASP A 234 12.49 0.64 22.11
N HIS A 235 12.74 0.37 20.83
CA HIS A 235 13.77 1.09 20.08
C HIS A 235 13.43 2.59 19.96
N ARG A 236 12.18 2.94 19.67
CA ARG A 236 11.75 4.34 19.54
C ARG A 236 11.95 5.12 20.83
N GLU A 237 11.52 4.55 21.96
CA GLU A 237 11.68 5.13 23.29
C GLU A 237 13.17 5.29 23.63
N THR A 238 13.97 4.24 23.42
CA THR A 238 15.42 4.28 23.67
C THR A 238 16.12 5.33 22.82
N ILE A 239 15.80 5.44 21.53
CA ILE A 239 16.39 6.43 20.63
C ILE A 239 15.96 7.85 21.04
N SER A 240 14.72 8.02 21.52
CA SER A 240 14.22 9.33 21.96
C SER A 240 14.98 9.89 23.16
N LEU A 241 15.64 9.04 23.96
CA LEU A 241 16.50 9.44 25.07
C LEU A 241 17.65 10.35 24.63
N LEU A 242 18.12 10.23 23.38
CA LEU A 242 19.12 11.14 22.83
C LEU A 242 18.62 12.57 22.72
N ASN A 243 17.32 12.85 22.79
CA ASN A 243 16.79 14.22 22.80
C ASN A 243 16.53 14.74 24.23
N LYS A 244 16.75 13.90 25.25
CA LYS A 244 16.54 14.27 26.65
C LYS A 244 17.75 15.03 27.18
N ALA A 245 17.49 16.12 27.91
CA ALA A 245 18.56 16.95 28.49
C ALA A 245 19.33 16.22 29.61
N ASP A 246 18.60 15.51 30.48
CA ASP A 246 19.17 14.79 31.62
C ASP A 246 18.70 13.34 31.60
N LEU A 247 19.65 12.41 31.52
CA LEU A 247 19.41 10.96 31.57
C LEU A 247 19.71 10.44 32.97
N ASP A 248 18.85 9.58 33.49
CA ASP A 248 19.19 8.79 34.67
C ASP A 248 20.15 7.63 34.32
N GLU A 249 20.63 6.92 35.34
CA GLU A 249 21.61 5.84 35.16
C GLU A 249 21.04 4.67 34.35
N ALA A 250 19.75 4.37 34.50
CA ALA A 250 19.09 3.27 33.79
C ALA A 250 18.88 3.63 32.31
N GLU A 251 18.37 4.83 32.03
CA GLU A 251 18.21 5.38 30.68
C GLU A 251 19.54 5.44 29.93
N ARG A 252 20.60 5.91 30.61
CA ARG A 252 21.95 5.95 30.04
C ARG A 252 22.45 4.56 29.70
N THR A 253 22.24 3.59 30.58
CA THR A 253 22.65 2.20 30.36
C THR A 253 21.92 1.59 29.18
N GLN A 254 20.59 1.75 29.10
CA GLN A 254 19.77 1.27 28.00
C GLN A 254 20.21 1.82 26.64
N LEU A 255 20.51 3.12 26.57
CA LEU A 255 20.99 3.75 25.35
C LEU A 255 22.38 3.24 24.95
N ILE A 256 23.30 3.06 25.92
CA ILE A 256 24.63 2.51 25.67
C ILE A 256 24.53 1.07 25.16
N ASP A 257 23.70 0.25 25.81
CA ASP A 257 23.50 -1.15 25.43
C ASP A 257 22.97 -1.26 24.00
N LEU A 258 22.01 -0.41 23.62
CA LEU A 258 21.51 -0.35 22.25
C LEU A 258 22.61 0.03 21.24
N CYS A 259 23.41 1.05 21.55
CA CYS A 259 24.52 1.47 20.68
C CYS A 259 25.52 0.33 20.50
N LEU A 260 25.95 -0.31 21.59
CA LEU A 260 26.89 -1.43 21.55
C LEU A 260 26.30 -2.64 20.81
N PHE A 261 25.02 -2.93 20.99
CA PHE A 261 24.34 -4.03 20.31
C PHE A 261 24.29 -3.85 18.78
N TRP A 262 24.33 -2.61 18.29
CA TRP A 262 24.39 -2.29 16.85
C TRP A 262 25.78 -1.80 16.40
N ASP A 263 26.83 -2.08 17.19
CA ASP A 263 28.22 -1.73 16.88
C ASP A 263 28.44 -0.21 16.63
N LEU A 264 27.67 0.64 17.32
CA LEU A 264 27.73 2.09 17.25
C LEU A 264 28.49 2.69 18.46
N PRO A 265 29.11 3.88 18.30
CA PRO A 265 29.84 4.53 19.38
C PRO A 265 28.91 4.97 20.51
N VAL A 266 29.46 4.99 21.73
CA VAL A 266 28.76 5.47 22.93
C VAL A 266 28.33 6.94 22.74
N PRO A 267 27.14 7.33 23.25
CA PRO A 267 26.68 8.71 23.19
C PRO A 267 27.65 9.70 23.86
N SER A 268 27.92 10.80 23.17
CA SER A 268 28.67 11.96 23.66
C SER A 268 27.99 13.25 23.20
N SER A 269 28.37 14.37 23.81
CA SER A 269 27.88 15.69 23.39
C SER A 269 28.30 16.07 21.97
N THR A 270 29.29 15.40 21.39
CA THR A 270 29.83 15.72 20.06
C THR A 270 29.26 14.84 18.95
N ASN A 271 28.63 13.71 19.28
CA ASN A 271 28.09 12.77 18.29
C ASN A 271 26.57 12.59 18.37
N GLN A 272 25.88 13.28 19.29
CA GLN A 272 24.46 13.09 19.61
C GLN A 272 23.53 13.13 18.39
N GLU A 273 23.60 14.18 17.56
CA GLU A 273 22.76 14.32 16.36
C GLU A 273 23.05 13.23 15.33
N TRP A 274 24.33 12.95 15.08
CA TRP A 274 24.74 11.90 14.16
C TRP A 274 24.28 10.52 14.65
N LEU A 275 24.46 10.23 15.94
CA LEU A 275 24.09 8.96 16.55
C LEU A 275 22.58 8.76 16.53
N PHE A 276 21.81 9.82 16.78
CA PHE A 276 20.35 9.80 16.64
C PHE A 276 19.95 9.40 15.22
N GLN A 277 20.54 10.04 14.20
CA GLN A 277 20.25 9.72 12.81
C GLN A 277 20.67 8.30 12.41
N GLN A 278 21.83 7.81 12.90
CA GLN A 278 22.30 6.45 12.61
C GLN A 278 21.44 5.38 13.27
N LEU A 279 21.11 5.55 14.55
CA LEU A 279 20.23 4.62 15.26
C LEU A 279 18.86 4.55 14.58
N LEU A 280 18.28 5.69 14.23
CA LEU A 280 16.98 5.75 13.57
C LEU A 280 17.02 5.13 12.17
N THR A 281 18.06 5.44 11.39
CA THR A 281 18.27 4.83 10.06
C THR A 281 18.41 3.32 10.16
N HIS A 282 19.17 2.82 11.13
CA HIS A 282 19.33 1.38 11.35
C HIS A 282 18.01 0.73 11.77
N ALA A 283 17.32 1.31 12.77
CA ALA A 283 16.07 0.79 13.31
C ALA A 283 14.96 0.70 12.25
N VAL A 284 14.88 1.70 11.36
CA VAL A 284 13.80 1.83 10.38
C VAL A 284 14.17 1.23 9.02
N LEU A 285 15.29 1.64 8.42
CA LEU A 285 15.64 1.32 7.03
C LEU A 285 16.62 0.15 6.93
N GLY A 286 17.56 0.04 7.86
CA GLY A 286 18.60 -0.99 7.86
C GLY A 286 18.02 -2.40 7.87
N ARG A 287 16.99 -2.63 8.68
CA ARG A 287 16.35 -3.94 8.89
C ARG A 287 15.45 -4.39 7.74
N VAL A 288 15.00 -3.46 6.89
CA VAL A 288 13.96 -3.70 5.87
C VAL A 288 14.45 -3.52 4.43
N LYS A 289 15.75 -3.26 4.24
CA LYS A 289 16.35 -2.99 2.92
C LYS A 289 16.06 -4.09 1.89
N LYS A 290 16.11 -5.37 2.31
CA LYS A 290 15.84 -6.50 1.41
C LYS A 290 14.36 -6.56 1.03
N GLN A 291 13.46 -6.29 1.97
CA GLN A 291 12.02 -6.23 1.76
C GLN A 291 11.63 -5.11 0.78
N ILE A 292 12.26 -3.93 0.90
CA ILE A 292 12.10 -2.82 -0.05
C ILE A 292 12.60 -3.24 -1.44
N LYS A 293 13.74 -3.93 -1.54
CA LYS A 293 14.26 -4.46 -2.82
C LYS A 293 13.27 -5.43 -3.45
N ASP A 294 12.68 -6.32 -2.66
CA ASP A 294 11.69 -7.30 -3.13
C ASP A 294 10.38 -6.62 -3.58
N LEU A 295 9.86 -5.65 -2.81
CA LEU A 295 8.73 -4.80 -3.22
C LEU A 295 9.00 -4.14 -4.58
N ARG A 296 10.17 -3.51 -4.73
CA ARG A 296 10.56 -2.85 -5.98
C ARG A 296 10.65 -3.85 -7.14
N LYS A 297 11.16 -5.06 -6.90
CA LYS A 297 11.17 -6.14 -7.89
C LYS A 297 9.75 -6.50 -8.33
N GLY A 298 8.82 -6.60 -7.38
CA GLY A 298 7.40 -6.85 -7.69
C GLY A 298 6.76 -5.75 -8.53
N ILE A 299 7.04 -4.48 -8.21
CA ILE A 299 6.58 -3.33 -9.00
C ILE A 299 7.16 -3.39 -10.41
N LYS A 300 8.46 -3.68 -10.55
CA LYS A 300 9.12 -3.86 -11.86
C LYS A 300 8.48 -4.96 -12.69
N ASP A 301 8.10 -6.08 -12.07
CA ASP A 301 7.42 -7.18 -12.77
C ASP A 301 6.13 -6.71 -13.47
N THR A 302 5.45 -5.68 -12.94
CA THR A 302 4.19 -5.18 -13.52
C THR A 302 4.38 -4.28 -14.75
N GLY A 303 5.61 -3.85 -15.05
CA GLY A 303 5.89 -2.98 -16.19
C GLY A 303 5.69 -1.48 -15.92
N ILE A 304 5.32 -1.07 -14.70
CA ILE A 304 5.10 0.35 -14.38
C ILE A 304 6.38 1.10 -13.96
N TRP A 305 7.51 0.39 -13.83
CA TRP A 305 8.77 1.00 -13.41
C TRP A 305 9.26 2.16 -14.28
N PRO A 306 9.12 2.13 -15.63
CA PRO A 306 9.50 3.27 -16.48
C PRO A 306 8.84 4.58 -16.03
N LEU A 307 7.55 4.56 -15.70
CA LEU A 307 6.81 5.71 -15.17
C LEU A 307 7.45 6.26 -13.90
N ILE A 308 7.70 5.38 -12.92
CA ILE A 308 8.29 5.74 -11.62
C ILE A 308 9.70 6.30 -11.78
N SER A 309 10.51 5.69 -12.64
CA SER A 309 11.91 6.07 -12.85
C SER A 309 12.07 7.41 -13.57
N ILE A 310 11.12 7.77 -14.43
CA ILE A 310 11.15 9.01 -15.21
C ILE A 310 10.49 10.15 -14.44
N ARG A 311 9.48 9.86 -13.62
CA ARG A 311 8.67 10.87 -12.94
C ARG A 311 8.67 10.72 -11.42
N GLN A 312 9.56 11.46 -10.77
CA GLN A 312 9.68 11.50 -9.31
C GLN A 312 8.51 12.20 -8.62
N ASP A 313 7.76 13.06 -9.31
CA ASP A 313 6.61 13.80 -8.76
C ASP A 313 5.37 12.91 -8.54
N LEU A 314 5.37 11.68 -9.06
CA LEU A 314 4.26 10.73 -8.94
C LEU A 314 4.22 9.98 -7.60
N HIS A 315 5.21 10.15 -6.73
CA HIS A 315 5.26 9.43 -5.45
C HIS A 315 3.98 9.60 -4.62
N ARG A 316 3.38 10.81 -4.64
CA ARG A 316 2.12 11.11 -3.93
C ARG A 316 0.89 10.51 -4.58
N VAL A 317 0.95 10.20 -5.88
CA VAL A 317 -0.14 9.56 -6.62
C VAL A 317 -0.14 8.05 -6.37
N LEU A 318 1.04 7.43 -6.42
CA LEU A 318 1.19 5.98 -6.24
C LEU A 318 1.13 5.55 -4.77
N PHE A 319 1.68 6.37 -3.87
CA PHE A 319 1.77 6.11 -2.44
C PHE A 319 1.28 7.34 -1.64
N PRO A 320 -0.03 7.65 -1.72
CA PRO A 320 -0.58 8.81 -1.02
C PRO A 320 -0.52 8.63 0.50
N ARG A 321 -0.53 9.76 1.21
CA ARG A 321 -0.86 9.77 2.65
C ARG A 321 -2.29 9.30 2.84
N GLU A 322 -2.58 8.68 3.97
CA GLU A 322 -3.92 8.16 4.24
C GLU A 322 -4.96 9.28 4.32
N SER A 323 -4.57 10.47 4.80
CA SER A 323 -5.42 11.67 4.78
C SER A 323 -5.80 12.15 3.37
N ALA A 324 -5.00 11.83 2.35
CA ALA A 324 -5.23 12.26 0.97
C ALA A 324 -6.21 11.34 0.21
N VAL A 325 -6.53 10.16 0.77
CA VAL A 325 -7.47 9.19 0.16
C VAL A 325 -8.76 9.05 0.96
N VAL A 326 -8.99 9.93 1.94
CA VAL A 326 -10.22 9.96 2.72
C VAL A 326 -11.37 10.43 1.81
N ILE A 327 -12.42 9.63 1.72
CA ILE A 327 -13.63 10.00 0.99
C ILE A 327 -14.44 10.96 1.86
N ASP A 328 -14.67 12.17 1.34
CA ASP A 328 -15.54 13.16 1.95
C ASP A 328 -16.92 13.22 1.28
N SER A 329 -17.90 13.72 2.03
CA SER A 329 -19.30 13.77 1.59
C SER A 329 -19.51 14.67 0.37
N GLN A 330 -18.80 15.80 0.28
CA GLN A 330 -18.97 16.75 -0.82
C GLN A 330 -18.44 16.17 -2.14
N THR A 331 -17.28 15.52 -2.11
CA THR A 331 -16.72 14.84 -3.28
C THR A 331 -17.65 13.75 -3.81
N VAL A 332 -18.29 12.98 -2.93
CA VAL A 332 -19.29 11.98 -3.34
C VAL A 332 -20.52 12.66 -3.95
N LEU A 333 -21.11 13.65 -3.26
CA LEU A 333 -22.32 14.34 -3.72
C LEU A 333 -22.16 15.00 -5.08
N GLN A 334 -20.99 15.58 -5.36
CA GLN A 334 -20.70 16.23 -6.65
C GLN A 334 -20.62 15.25 -7.82
N LYS A 335 -20.32 13.98 -7.55
CA LYS A 335 -20.22 12.92 -8.56
C LYS A 335 -21.55 12.25 -8.85
N ILE A 336 -22.60 12.53 -8.09
CA ILE A 336 -23.92 11.90 -8.24
C ILE A 336 -24.72 12.56 -9.36
N THR A 337 -25.12 11.75 -10.34
CA THR A 337 -26.23 12.04 -11.24
C THR A 337 -27.54 11.69 -10.53
N TRP A 338 -28.24 12.72 -10.04
CA TRP A 338 -29.49 12.57 -9.30
C TRP A 338 -30.66 12.15 -10.20
N PRO A 339 -31.60 11.33 -9.69
CA PRO A 339 -32.69 10.79 -10.48
C PRO A 339 -33.61 11.90 -10.98
N LYS A 340 -34.20 11.68 -12.15
CA LYS A 340 -35.25 12.51 -12.76
C LYS A 340 -36.33 11.58 -13.25
N LEU A 341 -37.59 12.02 -13.18
CA LEU A 341 -38.69 11.24 -13.73
C LEU A 341 -38.59 11.15 -15.25
N THR A 342 -38.89 9.96 -15.76
CA THR A 342 -38.97 9.64 -17.18
C THR A 342 -40.32 9.02 -17.52
N GLU A 343 -40.68 9.00 -18.81
CA GLU A 343 -41.94 8.40 -19.28
C GLU A 343 -41.98 6.88 -19.11
N ASP A 344 -40.82 6.24 -18.86
CA ASP A 344 -40.66 4.79 -18.69
C ASP A 344 -40.70 4.35 -17.21
N ASP A 345 -40.85 5.30 -16.27
CA ASP A 345 -40.87 4.99 -14.84
C ASP A 345 -42.18 4.29 -14.44
N ASP A 346 -42.11 3.42 -13.42
CA ASP A 346 -43.29 2.78 -12.83
C ASP A 346 -44.26 3.84 -12.28
N ASP A 347 -45.58 3.66 -12.52
CA ASP A 347 -46.64 4.56 -12.02
C ASP A 347 -46.55 4.77 -10.49
N ASP A 348 -45.98 3.81 -9.75
CA ASP A 348 -45.76 3.92 -8.31
C ASP A 348 -44.65 4.92 -7.93
N ILE A 349 -43.78 5.32 -8.86
CA ILE A 349 -42.69 6.27 -8.65
C ILE A 349 -43.21 7.68 -8.93
N THR A 350 -43.59 8.40 -7.87
CA THR A 350 -44.04 9.80 -8.00
C THR A 350 -42.92 10.80 -7.74
N VAL A 351 -43.11 12.05 -8.17
CA VAL A 351 -42.19 13.18 -7.90
C VAL A 351 -41.89 13.31 -6.41
N GLU A 352 -42.90 13.13 -5.56
CA GLU A 352 -42.77 13.23 -4.11
C GLU A 352 -41.86 12.14 -3.54
N LYS A 353 -42.07 10.88 -3.95
CA LYS A 353 -41.22 9.76 -3.50
C LYS A 353 -39.78 9.92 -3.99
N LEU A 354 -39.61 10.31 -5.26
CA LEU A 354 -38.29 10.55 -5.84
C LEU A 354 -37.53 11.64 -5.07
N THR A 355 -38.20 12.77 -4.81
CA THR A 355 -37.61 13.90 -4.06
C THR A 355 -37.29 13.49 -2.62
N LEU A 356 -38.19 12.75 -1.97
CA LEU A 356 -38.05 12.33 -0.58
C LEU A 356 -36.87 11.37 -0.39
N VAL A 357 -36.80 10.29 -1.18
CA VAL A 357 -35.74 9.28 -1.06
C VAL A 357 -34.39 9.85 -1.51
N SER A 358 -34.35 10.70 -2.54
CA SER A 358 -33.14 11.43 -2.91
C SER A 358 -32.66 12.35 -1.78
N GLY A 359 -33.59 13.01 -1.08
CA GLY A 359 -33.30 13.80 0.11
C GLY A 359 -32.69 12.95 1.23
N TYR A 360 -33.22 11.76 1.49
CA TYR A 360 -32.66 10.83 2.46
C TYR A 360 -31.25 10.38 2.10
N MET A 361 -30.98 10.08 0.83
CA MET A 361 -29.64 9.71 0.37
C MET A 361 -28.64 10.85 0.58
N ARG A 362 -29.04 12.10 0.27
CA ARG A 362 -28.21 13.28 0.52
C ARG A 362 -27.87 13.42 2.01
N SER A 363 -28.88 13.39 2.88
CA SER A 363 -28.66 13.48 4.33
C SER A 363 -27.79 12.34 4.86
N PHE A 364 -27.95 11.12 4.34
CA PHE A 364 -27.11 9.99 4.69
C PHE A 364 -25.63 10.24 4.36
N ILE A 365 -25.34 10.75 3.16
CA ILE A 365 -23.97 11.06 2.74
C ILE A 365 -23.38 12.21 3.58
N GLU A 366 -24.17 13.25 3.86
CA GLU A 366 -23.72 14.41 4.66
C GLU A 366 -23.40 14.04 6.12
N GLU A 367 -24.16 13.11 6.71
CA GLU A 367 -23.99 12.65 8.09
C GLU A 367 -22.98 11.50 8.24
N ALA A 368 -22.59 10.85 7.14
CA ALA A 368 -21.75 9.66 7.17
C ALA A 368 -20.29 9.98 7.56
N SER A 369 -19.69 9.08 8.33
CA SER A 369 -18.25 9.11 8.58
C SER A 369 -17.48 8.67 7.31
N PRO A 370 -16.19 9.00 7.18
CA PRO A 370 -15.40 8.53 6.04
C PRO A 370 -15.36 7.01 5.87
N ALA A 371 -15.46 6.26 6.97
CA ALA A 371 -15.55 4.80 6.92
C ALA A 371 -16.87 4.33 6.27
N ILE A 372 -18.00 4.96 6.64
CA ILE A 372 -19.30 4.65 6.03
C ILE A 372 -19.33 5.08 4.56
N LEU A 373 -18.72 6.21 4.20
CA LEU A 373 -18.60 6.65 2.80
C LEU A 373 -17.74 5.70 1.96
N SER A 374 -16.69 5.15 2.56
CA SER A 374 -15.86 4.11 1.94
C SER A 374 -16.68 2.85 1.68
N ASP A 375 -17.44 2.37 2.67
CA ASP A 375 -18.32 1.20 2.50
C ASP A 375 -19.45 1.48 1.49
N LEU A 376 -20.00 2.69 1.47
CA LEU A 376 -20.98 3.14 0.48
C LEU A 376 -20.41 3.08 -0.93
N THR A 377 -19.21 3.62 -1.13
CA THR A 377 -18.56 3.62 -2.45
C THR A 377 -18.24 2.20 -2.88
N ARG A 378 -17.73 1.37 -1.97
CA ARG A 378 -17.46 -0.06 -2.24
C ARG A 378 -18.74 -0.82 -2.57
N PHE A 379 -19.86 -0.55 -1.90
CA PHE A 379 -21.16 -1.10 -2.24
C PHE A 379 -21.61 -0.68 -3.65
N TRP A 380 -21.50 0.62 -3.96
CA TRP A 380 -22.02 1.21 -5.19
C TRP A 380 -21.21 0.84 -6.45
N VAL A 381 -19.88 0.89 -6.39
CA VAL A 381 -19.00 0.70 -7.57
C VAL A 381 -18.00 -0.44 -7.42
N GLY A 382 -18.00 -1.14 -6.27
CA GLY A 382 -17.14 -2.28 -6.01
C GLY A 382 -15.81 -1.95 -5.33
N TRP A 383 -15.45 -0.67 -5.16
CA TRP A 383 -14.20 -0.26 -4.49
C TRP A 383 -14.30 1.14 -3.85
N GLU A 384 -13.25 1.58 -3.16
CA GLU A 384 -13.20 2.83 -2.41
C GLU A 384 -12.71 4.03 -3.25
N ILE A 385 -12.91 3.99 -4.58
CA ILE A 385 -12.59 5.09 -5.48
C ILE A 385 -13.91 5.63 -6.05
N PRO A 386 -14.29 6.87 -5.71
CA PRO A 386 -15.48 7.50 -6.28
C PRO A 386 -15.30 7.71 -7.79
N GLU A 387 -16.03 6.96 -8.60
CA GLU A 387 -16.06 7.10 -10.06
C GLU A 387 -16.70 8.43 -10.49
N GLU A 388 -16.34 8.90 -11.68
CA GLU A 388 -17.09 9.98 -12.33
C GLU A 388 -18.47 9.44 -12.75
N ASN A 389 -19.53 10.20 -12.48
CA ASN A 389 -20.93 9.86 -12.80
C ASN A 389 -21.49 8.65 -12.02
N LEU A 390 -21.61 8.80 -10.69
CA LEU A 390 -22.39 7.88 -9.86
C LEU A 390 -23.88 8.07 -10.14
N VAL A 391 -24.56 7.08 -10.71
CA VAL A 391 -25.97 7.17 -11.09
C VAL A 391 -26.86 6.72 -9.93
N LEU A 392 -27.78 7.58 -9.51
CA LEU A 392 -28.77 7.24 -8.50
C LEU A 392 -30.14 7.08 -9.15
N GLU A 393 -30.77 5.94 -8.93
CA GLU A 393 -32.11 5.62 -9.43
C GLU A 393 -33.04 5.29 -8.28
N ILE A 394 -34.35 5.48 -8.51
CA ILE A 394 -35.39 5.09 -7.56
C ILE A 394 -36.18 3.96 -8.19
N GLY A 395 -36.39 2.88 -7.45
CA GLY A 395 -37.06 1.68 -7.95
C GLY A 395 -37.99 1.06 -6.91
N THR A 396 -38.60 -0.07 -7.28
CA THR A 396 -39.59 -0.80 -6.47
C THR A 396 -38.98 -1.98 -5.71
N ALA A 397 -37.65 -2.13 -5.72
CA ALA A 397 -36.93 -3.18 -4.99
C ALA A 397 -37.20 -3.12 -3.48
N GLN A 398 -36.98 -4.24 -2.79
CA GLN A 398 -37.16 -4.30 -1.33
C GLN A 398 -36.01 -3.64 -0.56
N TYR A 399 -34.79 -3.69 -1.09
CA TYR A 399 -33.60 -3.13 -0.46
C TYR A 399 -32.80 -2.33 -1.49
N PRO A 400 -31.88 -1.43 -1.07
CA PRO A 400 -30.91 -0.82 -1.96
C PRO A 400 -30.15 -1.87 -2.77
N VAL A 401 -30.05 -1.67 -4.09
CA VAL A 401 -29.35 -2.57 -5.01
C VAL A 401 -28.30 -1.79 -5.78
N ALA A 402 -27.07 -2.29 -5.80
CA ALA A 402 -25.99 -1.73 -6.59
C ALA A 402 -25.76 -2.54 -7.88
N HIS A 403 -25.70 -1.83 -9.00
CA HIS A 403 -25.28 -2.34 -10.30
C HIS A 403 -23.89 -1.78 -10.61
N THR A 404 -22.88 -2.38 -9.98
CA THR A 404 -21.52 -1.82 -9.93
C THR A 404 -20.85 -1.65 -11.29
N CYS A 405 -21.19 -2.48 -12.28
CA CYS A 405 -20.67 -2.33 -13.65
C CYS A 405 -21.19 -1.06 -14.36
N PHE A 406 -22.29 -0.46 -13.87
CA PHE A 406 -22.93 0.71 -14.45
C PHE A 406 -22.90 1.91 -13.51
N ASN A 407 -22.10 1.85 -12.43
CA ASN A 407 -22.04 2.88 -11.40
C ASN A 407 -23.42 3.29 -10.86
N THR A 408 -24.39 2.36 -10.85
CA THR A 408 -25.80 2.67 -10.57
C THR A 408 -26.21 2.11 -9.21
N LEU A 409 -26.83 2.95 -8.38
CA LEU A 409 -27.45 2.56 -7.12
C LEU A 409 -28.96 2.79 -7.23
N SER A 410 -29.73 1.72 -7.14
CA SER A 410 -31.19 1.77 -7.13
C SER A 410 -31.70 1.75 -5.70
N LEU A 411 -32.41 2.80 -5.29
CA LEU A 411 -33.00 2.94 -3.96
C LEU A 411 -34.50 2.63 -3.99
N PRO A 412 -35.02 1.85 -3.02
CA PRO A 412 -36.45 1.62 -2.90
C PRO A 412 -37.29 2.89 -2.69
N CYS A 413 -38.41 3.00 -3.42
CA CYS A 413 -39.33 4.13 -3.33
C CYS A 413 -40.28 4.08 -2.12
N HIS A 414 -40.30 2.96 -1.38
CA HIS A 414 -41.29 2.71 -0.33
C HIS A 414 -40.95 3.36 1.03
N TYR A 415 -39.76 3.95 1.17
CA TYR A 415 -39.33 4.57 2.43
C TYR A 415 -40.18 5.78 2.81
N GLN A 416 -40.77 5.73 4.00
CA GLN A 416 -41.61 6.80 4.55
C GLN A 416 -40.89 7.73 5.52
N ASN A 417 -39.72 7.30 6.03
CA ASN A 417 -38.92 8.07 6.98
C ASN A 417 -37.43 7.75 6.83
N TYR A 418 -36.61 8.73 7.18
CA TYR A 418 -35.15 8.62 7.09
C TYR A 418 -34.55 7.52 7.98
N ALA A 419 -35.13 7.26 9.16
CA ALA A 419 -34.61 6.26 10.08
C ALA A 419 -34.68 4.84 9.51
N ALA A 420 -35.78 4.50 8.84
CA ALA A 420 -35.94 3.23 8.13
C ALA A 420 -34.95 3.09 6.98
N PHE A 421 -34.87 4.11 6.12
CA PHE A 421 -33.89 4.18 5.02
C PHE A 421 -32.46 3.96 5.53
N ARG A 422 -32.04 4.75 6.53
CA ARG A 422 -30.69 4.70 7.09
C ARG A 422 -30.35 3.33 7.66
N LYS A 423 -31.30 2.70 8.37
CA LYS A 423 -31.11 1.37 8.96
C LYS A 423 -30.86 0.32 7.88
N GLU A 424 -31.65 0.31 6.82
CA GLU A 424 -31.51 -0.67 5.74
C GLU A 424 -30.31 -0.39 4.85
N MET A 425 -29.99 0.89 4.60
CA MET A 425 -28.76 1.25 3.89
C MET A 425 -27.53 0.71 4.63
N LEU A 426 -27.43 0.95 5.95
CA LEU A 426 -26.34 0.41 6.76
C LEU A 426 -26.33 -1.12 6.86
N MET A 427 -27.48 -1.77 6.70
CA MET A 427 -27.54 -3.22 6.61
C MET A 427 -26.91 -3.70 5.30
N CYS A 428 -27.27 -3.08 4.17
CA CYS A 428 -26.70 -3.40 2.86
C CYS A 428 -25.20 -3.11 2.79
N LEU A 429 -24.72 -2.03 3.42
CA LEU A 429 -23.28 -1.73 3.46
C LEU A 429 -22.45 -2.81 4.20
N LYS A 430 -23.07 -3.67 5.00
CA LYS A 430 -22.37 -4.79 5.66
C LYS A 430 -22.18 -6.00 4.74
N SER A 431 -22.94 -6.12 3.65
CA SER A 431 -22.81 -7.24 2.72
C SER A 431 -21.62 -7.10 1.77
N VAL A 432 -20.96 -5.92 1.77
CA VAL A 432 -19.91 -5.61 0.79
C VAL A 432 -18.71 -6.56 0.91
N SER A 433 -18.47 -7.14 2.09
CA SER A 433 -17.38 -8.12 2.30
C SER A 433 -17.69 -9.53 1.78
N SER A 434 -18.95 -9.86 1.50
CA SER A 434 -19.38 -11.19 1.06
C SER A 434 -19.69 -11.30 -0.44
N GLY A 435 -19.44 -10.24 -1.21
CA GLY A 435 -19.74 -10.19 -2.65
C GLY A 435 -21.09 -9.52 -2.98
N PHE A 436 -21.57 -9.70 -4.20
CA PHE A 436 -22.76 -9.04 -4.72
C PHE A 436 -24.00 -9.94 -4.52
N GLY A 437 -24.98 -9.46 -3.75
CA GLY A 437 -26.29 -10.12 -3.64
C GLY A 437 -26.52 -11.03 -2.42
N LEU A 438 -25.63 -11.02 -1.42
CA LEU A 438 -25.84 -11.67 -0.12
C LEU A 438 -26.21 -10.61 0.94
N VAL A 439 -27.46 -10.15 0.96
CA VAL A 439 -27.99 -9.26 2.03
C VAL A 439 -28.64 -10.09 3.14
#